data_AF-A0A7D5V104-F1
#
_entry.id   AF-A0A7D5V104-F1
#
_cell.length_a   1.000
_cell.length_b   1.000
_cell.length_c   1.000
_cell.angle_alpha   90.00
_cell.angle_beta   90.00
_cell.angle_gamma   90.00
#
_symmetry.space_group_name_H-M   'P 1'
#
loop_
_entity.id
_entity.type
_entity.pdbx_description
1 polymer ?
#
loop_
_entity_poly.entity_id
_entity_poly.type
_entity_poly.pdbx_seq_one_letter_code
_entity_poly.pdbx_strand_id
1 'polypeptide(L)'
;MPGFIGKRLIEMDFGIDIERLPGCSTKIAELYQEWLKDGETKETAAAASDAKMSTLMLFYDIWGVGDTTAREFYNKGWKDLDDLVEYGWSSLTRVQQIGVKFYDEFQQMIPRQEVEEIASLVLQHARKIEAGFQMAIVGGYRRGKKESGDVDVILSHRDESQTMNMINDLVVSLEQDHLITHTLSLWTKNSERGQLPLAWRGEGARRGSGFDTLDKAMVVWQDKKKAGDDAPHRRVDIIISPWKTVGCALLGWSGGTTFERDLRRYCKQEKGLKFDSSGIRRRSDGTWVDFESHYTASDEGPGHDGRCPQPAPDMDTAERRVFEGLGLTWRDPTERCTG
;
A
#
# COMPACT_ATOMS: atom_id res chain seq x y z
N MET A 1 23.42 26.69 44.41
CA MET A 1 24.02 25.37 44.15
C MET A 1 23.16 24.64 43.12
N PRO A 2 23.55 24.60 41.84
CA PRO A 2 22.90 23.76 40.84
C PRO A 2 23.57 22.38 40.81
N GLY A 3 22.80 21.33 41.02
CA GLY A 3 23.26 19.94 41.02
C GLY A 3 22.77 19.17 39.79
N PHE A 4 23.72 18.45 39.18
CA PHE A 4 23.57 17.32 38.26
C PHE A 4 23.16 17.59 36.80
N ILE A 5 24.10 18.19 36.08
CA ILE A 5 24.45 17.83 34.70
C ILE A 5 25.07 16.43 34.70
N GLY A 6 24.65 15.55 33.80
CA GLY A 6 25.33 14.26 33.61
C GLY A 6 24.56 13.16 32.89
N LYS A 7 23.74 13.46 31.87
CA LYS A 7 23.47 12.43 30.86
C LYS A 7 24.77 12.25 30.09
N ARG A 8 25.49 11.14 30.35
CA ARG A 8 26.53 10.66 29.43
C ARG A 8 25.86 10.49 28.06
N LEU A 9 26.10 11.45 27.17
CA LEU A 9 26.23 11.11 25.76
C LEU A 9 27.33 10.06 25.73
N ILE A 10 26.94 8.82 25.45
CA ILE A 10 27.88 7.76 25.13
C ILE A 10 28.60 8.28 23.88
N GLU A 11 29.88 8.63 24.01
CA GLU A 11 30.77 8.76 22.85
C GLU A 11 30.79 7.38 22.20
N MET A 12 29.93 7.21 21.19
CA MET A 12 29.93 6.02 20.35
C MET A 12 31.18 6.07 19.49
N ASP A 13 31.94 4.99 19.48
CA ASP A 13 32.89 4.77 18.39
C ASP A 13 32.03 4.35 17.18
N PHE A 14 31.62 5.35 16.41
CA PHE A 14 30.54 5.25 15.41
C PHE A 14 30.79 4.20 14.32
N GLY A 15 32.03 3.78 14.09
CA GLY A 15 32.34 2.66 13.19
C GLY A 15 31.94 1.32 13.79
N ILE A 16 32.40 1.04 15.01
CA ILE A 16 32.23 -0.24 15.71
C ILE A 16 30.76 -0.43 16.15
N ASP A 17 30.08 0.65 16.53
CA ASP A 17 28.73 0.53 17.06
C ASP A 17 27.66 0.30 15.98
N ILE A 18 27.90 0.69 14.72
CA ILE A 18 27.00 0.39 13.59
C ILE A 18 27.04 -1.10 13.24
N GLU A 19 28.21 -1.73 13.26
CA GLU A 19 28.35 -3.18 12.99
C GLU A 19 27.63 -4.06 14.02
N ARG A 20 27.31 -3.51 15.20
CA ARG A 20 26.54 -4.21 16.24
C ARG A 20 25.03 -4.20 15.97
N LEU A 21 24.56 -3.37 15.05
CA LEU A 21 23.14 -3.29 14.71
C LEU A 21 22.75 -4.48 13.81
N PRO A 22 21.63 -5.17 14.10
CA PRO A 22 21.14 -6.25 13.25
C PRO A 22 20.96 -5.79 11.79
N GLY A 23 21.56 -6.53 10.85
CA GLY A 23 21.49 -6.22 9.42
C GLY A 23 22.51 -5.20 8.91
N CYS A 24 23.36 -4.64 9.79
CA CYS A 24 24.45 -3.74 9.42
C CYS A 24 25.77 -4.51 9.34
N SER A 25 26.27 -4.75 8.12
CA SER A 25 27.61 -5.30 7.90
C SER A 25 28.68 -4.20 7.93
N THR A 26 29.96 -4.58 7.90
CA THR A 26 31.08 -3.65 7.68
C THR A 26 30.86 -2.75 6.48
N LYS A 27 30.28 -3.28 5.39
CA LYS A 27 29.95 -2.47 4.21
C LYS A 27 28.92 -1.37 4.51
N ILE A 28 27.91 -1.64 5.34
CA ILE A 28 26.94 -0.63 5.75
C ILE A 28 27.59 0.41 6.66
N ALA A 29 28.46 -0.01 7.58
CA ALA A 29 29.23 0.90 8.42
C ALA A 29 30.11 1.84 7.58
N GLU A 30 30.82 1.31 6.57
CA GLU A 30 31.61 2.10 5.62
C GLU A 30 30.76 3.13 4.86
N LEU A 31 29.61 2.71 4.31
CA LEU A 31 28.70 3.61 3.58
C LEU A 31 28.14 4.71 4.49
N TYR A 32 27.83 4.39 5.75
CA TYR A 32 27.37 5.37 6.72
C TYR A 32 28.45 6.39 7.07
N GLN A 33 29.71 5.95 7.23
CA GLN A 33 30.85 6.84 7.47
C GLN A 33 31.10 7.77 6.27
N GLU A 34 30.96 7.26 5.05
CA GLU A 34 31.04 8.06 3.83
C GLU A 34 29.96 9.14 3.81
N TRP A 35 28.70 8.76 4.05
CA TRP A 35 27.57 9.68 4.13
C TRP A 35 27.73 10.73 5.24
N LEU A 36 28.23 10.36 6.43
CA LEU A 36 28.49 11.31 7.52
C LEU A 36 29.49 12.39 7.14
N LYS A 37 30.50 12.02 6.33
CA LYS A 37 31.57 12.92 5.93
C LYS A 37 31.14 13.85 4.80
N ASP A 38 30.55 13.27 3.75
CA ASP A 38 30.36 13.95 2.47
C ASP A 38 28.87 14.31 2.22
N GLY A 39 27.94 13.87 3.08
CA GLY A 39 26.49 14.08 2.95
C GLY A 39 25.79 13.10 1.99
N GLU A 40 26.56 12.33 1.24
CA GLU A 40 26.14 11.31 0.29
C GLU A 40 27.24 10.24 0.13
N THR A 41 26.94 9.16 -0.57
CA THR A 41 27.94 8.15 -0.95
C THR A 41 28.47 8.42 -2.36
N LYS A 42 29.70 8.01 -2.68
CA LYS A 42 30.23 8.09 -4.06
C LYS A 42 29.34 7.37 -5.06
N GLU A 43 28.74 6.26 -4.67
CA GLU A 43 27.84 5.49 -5.54
C GLU A 43 26.57 6.28 -5.87
N THR A 44 25.96 6.94 -4.88
CA THR A 44 24.79 7.79 -5.10
C THR A 44 25.14 9.03 -5.91
N ALA A 45 26.29 9.66 -5.66
CA ALA A 45 26.77 10.81 -6.43
C ALA A 45 27.04 10.45 -7.90
N ALA A 46 27.68 9.30 -8.13
CA ALA A 46 27.93 8.79 -9.48
C ALA A 46 26.63 8.45 -10.21
N ALA A 47 25.68 7.79 -9.52
CA ALA A 47 24.38 7.45 -10.09
C ALA A 47 23.56 8.69 -10.48
N ALA A 48 23.64 9.78 -9.70
CA ALA A 48 22.93 11.03 -9.99
C ALA A 48 23.41 11.72 -11.28
N SER A 49 24.64 11.46 -11.71
CA SER A 49 25.23 12.01 -12.94
C SER A 49 25.27 11.01 -14.10
N ASP A 50 24.81 9.77 -13.89
CA ASP A 50 24.79 8.73 -14.90
C ASP A 50 23.58 8.90 -15.84
N ALA A 51 23.85 9.28 -17.10
CA ALA A 51 22.83 9.50 -18.11
C ALA A 51 21.95 8.26 -18.39
N LYS A 52 22.52 7.05 -18.28
CA LYS A 52 21.76 5.81 -18.40
C LYS A 52 20.82 5.63 -17.22
N MET A 53 21.29 5.90 -16.00
CA MET A 53 20.44 5.81 -14.81
C MET A 53 19.29 6.82 -14.88
N SER A 54 19.56 8.06 -15.28
CA SER A 54 18.50 9.07 -15.47
C SER A 54 17.46 8.64 -16.50
N THR A 55 17.88 8.04 -17.63
CA THR A 55 16.95 7.54 -18.64
C THR A 55 16.12 6.37 -18.13
N LEU A 56 16.75 5.43 -17.41
CA LEU A 56 16.04 4.28 -16.84
C LEU A 56 15.02 4.71 -15.79
N MET A 57 15.35 5.71 -14.95
CA MET A 57 14.41 6.27 -13.97
C MET A 57 13.25 6.97 -14.65
N LEU A 58 13.51 7.81 -15.67
CA LEU A 58 12.45 8.44 -16.46
C LEU A 58 11.44 7.42 -16.98
N PHE A 59 11.91 6.31 -17.57
CA PHE A 59 11.01 5.27 -18.05
C PHE A 59 10.32 4.50 -16.93
N TYR A 60 11.03 4.22 -15.84
CA TYR A 60 10.47 3.53 -14.68
C TYR A 60 9.33 4.32 -14.01
N ASP A 61 9.42 5.65 -14.01
CA ASP A 61 8.42 6.54 -13.41
C ASP A 61 7.14 6.67 -14.27
N ILE A 62 7.12 6.12 -15.48
CA ILE A 62 5.92 6.01 -16.31
C ILE A 62 5.00 4.94 -15.72
N TRP A 63 3.75 5.32 -15.42
CA TRP A 63 2.77 4.36 -14.94
C TRP A 63 2.60 3.15 -15.88
N GLY A 64 2.69 1.94 -15.31
CA GLY A 64 2.61 0.69 -16.07
C GLY A 64 3.93 0.23 -16.68
N VAL A 65 5.04 0.92 -16.42
CA VAL A 65 6.40 0.50 -16.78
C VAL A 65 7.12 -0.01 -15.55
N GLY A 66 7.63 -1.24 -15.61
CA GLY A 66 8.51 -1.81 -14.59
C GLY A 66 9.98 -1.80 -15.02
N ASP A 67 10.86 -2.30 -14.16
CA ASP A 67 12.31 -2.36 -14.39
C ASP A 67 12.68 -3.06 -15.71
N THR A 68 11.97 -4.14 -16.05
CA THR A 68 12.19 -4.92 -17.26
C THR A 68 11.84 -4.10 -18.50
N THR A 69 10.65 -3.50 -18.52
CA THR A 69 10.18 -2.69 -19.64
C THR A 69 10.99 -1.39 -19.80
N ALA A 70 11.41 -0.74 -18.70
CA ALA A 70 12.29 0.43 -18.76
C ALA A 70 13.63 0.10 -19.43
N ARG A 71 14.21 -1.07 -19.11
CA ARG A 71 15.44 -1.56 -19.78
C ARG A 71 15.19 -1.89 -21.24
N GLU A 72 14.06 -2.48 -21.59
CA GLU A 72 13.68 -2.74 -22.99
C GLU A 72 13.58 -1.44 -23.80
N PHE A 73 12.95 -0.39 -23.24
CA PHE A 73 12.86 0.92 -23.87
C PHE A 73 14.25 1.53 -24.08
N TYR A 74 15.09 1.51 -23.05
CA TYR A 74 16.48 1.96 -23.16
C TYR A 74 17.28 1.20 -24.22
N ASN A 75 17.13 -0.13 -24.28
CA ASN A 75 17.82 -0.98 -25.25
C ASN A 75 17.36 -0.76 -26.70
N LYS A 76 16.17 -0.18 -26.92
CA LYS A 76 15.72 0.30 -28.24
C LYS A 76 16.39 1.62 -28.64
N GLY A 77 17.18 2.22 -27.76
CA GLY A 77 17.85 3.49 -27.99
C GLY A 77 17.01 4.72 -27.62
N TRP A 78 15.82 4.53 -27.04
CA TRP A 78 14.97 5.61 -26.58
C TRP A 78 15.56 6.28 -25.34
N LYS A 79 15.41 7.60 -25.25
CA LYS A 79 16.02 8.44 -24.22
C LYS A 79 15.04 9.33 -23.47
N ASP A 80 13.87 9.60 -24.05
CA ASP A 80 12.87 10.48 -23.46
C ASP A 80 11.43 10.06 -23.81
N LEU A 81 10.46 10.85 -23.37
CA LEU A 81 9.04 10.61 -23.65
C LEU A 81 8.70 10.86 -25.12
N ASP A 82 9.43 11.75 -25.82
CA ASP A 82 9.19 12.03 -27.23
C ASP A 82 9.55 10.81 -28.09
N ASP A 83 10.64 10.11 -27.77
CA ASP A 83 10.99 8.85 -28.42
C ASP A 83 9.88 7.79 -28.25
N LEU A 84 9.25 7.74 -27.07
CA LEU A 84 8.13 6.84 -26.80
C LEU A 84 6.90 7.22 -27.62
N VAL A 85 6.63 8.51 -27.80
CA VAL A 85 5.48 9.00 -28.59
C VAL A 85 5.73 8.79 -30.08
N GLU A 86 6.92 9.11 -30.58
CA GLU A 86 7.26 9.07 -32.00
C GLU A 86 7.46 7.64 -32.50
N TYR A 87 8.22 6.82 -31.76
CA TYR A 87 8.62 5.48 -32.21
C TYR A 87 7.91 4.34 -31.48
N GLY A 88 7.45 4.58 -30.24
CA GLY A 88 6.98 3.53 -29.33
C GLY A 88 5.48 3.40 -29.19
N TRP A 89 4.69 4.42 -29.54
CA TRP A 89 3.32 4.60 -29.08
C TRP A 89 2.38 3.41 -29.36
N SER A 90 2.52 2.81 -30.55
CA SER A 90 1.72 1.66 -30.98
C SER A 90 2.05 0.35 -30.25
N SER A 91 3.25 0.27 -29.63
CA SER A 91 3.69 -0.89 -28.86
C SER A 91 3.34 -0.80 -27.37
N LEU A 92 2.95 0.38 -26.90
CA LEU A 92 2.59 0.61 -25.51
C LEU A 92 1.22 0.02 -25.21
N THR A 93 1.08 -0.59 -24.03
CA THR A 93 -0.24 -0.95 -23.50
C THR A 93 -1.06 0.30 -23.23
N ARG A 94 -2.40 0.17 -23.17
CA ARG A 94 -3.29 1.32 -22.90
C ARG A 94 -2.91 2.07 -21.63
N VAL A 95 -2.53 1.35 -20.56
CA VAL A 95 -2.14 1.96 -19.29
C VAL A 95 -0.80 2.67 -19.35
N GLN A 96 0.15 2.16 -20.15
CA GLN A 96 1.42 2.83 -20.42
C GLN A 96 1.23 4.09 -21.26
N GLN A 97 0.33 4.06 -22.26
CA GLN A 97 -0.04 5.27 -23.01
C GLN A 97 -0.62 6.36 -22.10
N ILE A 98 -1.46 5.97 -21.13
CA ILE A 98 -1.99 6.90 -20.12
C ILE A 98 -0.85 7.42 -19.23
N GLY A 99 0.05 6.55 -18.79
CA GLY A 99 1.23 6.92 -18.01
C GLY A 99 2.17 7.90 -18.72
N VAL A 100 2.40 7.73 -20.02
CA VAL A 100 3.17 8.68 -20.84
C VAL A 100 2.41 10.00 -20.97
N LYS A 101 1.10 9.94 -21.27
CA LYS A 101 0.27 11.13 -21.50
C LYS A 101 0.19 12.06 -20.28
N PHE A 102 0.09 11.50 -19.08
CA PHE A 102 -0.06 12.27 -17.83
C PHE A 102 1.20 12.20 -16.95
N TYR A 103 2.37 11.93 -17.55
CA TYR A 103 3.61 11.71 -16.83
C TYR A 103 3.90 12.83 -15.83
N ASP A 104 3.96 14.07 -16.32
CA ASP A 104 4.29 15.25 -15.48
C ASP A 104 3.26 15.49 -14.39
N GLU A 105 1.97 15.25 -14.66
CA GLU A 105 0.88 15.42 -13.68
C GLU A 105 0.95 14.36 -12.58
N PHE A 106 1.31 13.12 -12.90
CA PHE A 106 1.50 12.04 -11.94
C PHE A 106 2.74 12.22 -11.05
N GLN A 107 3.73 13.01 -11.48
CA GLN A 107 4.88 13.37 -10.65
C GLN A 107 4.55 14.48 -9.63
N GLN A 108 3.44 15.19 -9.79
CA GLN A 108 3.05 16.25 -8.86
C GLN A 108 2.53 15.64 -7.55
N MET A 109 3.14 16.06 -6.45
CA MET A 109 2.71 15.66 -5.11
C MET A 109 1.34 16.23 -4.75
N ILE A 110 0.54 15.44 -4.03
CA ILE A 110 -0.84 15.74 -3.65
C ILE A 110 -0.89 16.17 -2.17
N PRO A 111 -1.25 17.43 -1.86
CA PRO A 111 -1.38 17.89 -0.47
C PRO A 111 -2.48 17.14 0.29
N ARG A 112 -2.33 17.00 1.62
CA ARG A 112 -3.32 16.28 2.46
C ARG A 112 -4.76 16.74 2.27
N GLN A 113 -4.98 18.04 2.13
CA GLN A 113 -6.32 18.58 1.93
C GLN A 113 -6.96 18.01 0.66
N GLU A 114 -6.21 17.94 -0.45
CA GLU A 114 -6.72 17.39 -1.71
C GLU A 114 -6.99 15.87 -1.59
N VAL A 115 -6.11 15.14 -0.88
CA VAL A 115 -6.32 13.71 -0.56
C VAL A 115 -7.65 13.51 0.19
N GLU A 116 -7.89 14.32 1.23
CA GLU A 116 -9.10 14.24 2.07
C GLU A 116 -10.38 14.57 1.28
N GLU A 117 -10.31 15.53 0.37
CA GLU A 117 -11.43 15.93 -0.49
C GLU A 117 -11.80 14.84 -1.49
N ILE A 118 -10.80 14.25 -2.17
CA ILE A 118 -11.01 13.12 -3.09
C ILE A 118 -11.60 11.94 -2.32
N ALA A 119 -11.01 11.59 -1.17
CA ALA A 119 -11.49 10.49 -0.34
C ALA A 119 -12.94 10.72 0.14
N SER A 120 -13.29 11.96 0.51
CA SER A 120 -14.66 12.32 0.90
C SER A 120 -15.65 12.08 -0.23
N LEU A 121 -15.32 12.47 -1.46
CA LEU A 121 -16.17 12.21 -2.63
C LEU A 121 -16.32 10.71 -2.90
N VAL A 122 -15.23 9.94 -2.85
CA VAL A 122 -15.30 8.47 -2.98
C VAL A 122 -16.25 7.85 -1.94
N LEU A 123 -16.15 8.26 -0.67
CA LEU A 123 -17.04 7.80 0.39
C LEU A 123 -18.50 8.25 0.16
N GLN A 124 -18.74 9.45 -0.34
CA GLN A 124 -20.09 9.93 -0.67
C GLN A 124 -20.73 9.06 -1.76
N HIS A 125 -19.99 8.70 -2.80
CA HIS A 125 -20.47 7.81 -3.85
C HIS A 125 -20.76 6.40 -3.32
N ALA A 126 -19.88 5.86 -2.47
CA ALA A 126 -20.11 4.56 -1.83
C ALA A 126 -21.39 4.59 -0.97
N ARG A 127 -21.62 5.67 -0.22
CA ARG A 127 -22.82 5.84 0.62
C ARG A 127 -24.10 6.16 -0.15
N LYS A 128 -24.00 6.68 -1.36
CA LYS A 128 -25.12 6.86 -2.30
C LYS A 128 -25.62 5.52 -2.82
N ILE A 129 -24.70 4.57 -3.05
CA ILE A 129 -25.02 3.21 -3.46
C ILE A 129 -25.62 2.46 -2.28
N GLU A 130 -24.89 2.39 -1.16
CA GLU A 130 -25.37 1.72 0.05
C GLU A 130 -25.00 2.49 1.32
N ALA A 131 -26.01 2.78 2.12
CA ALA A 131 -25.82 3.49 3.37
C ALA A 131 -25.06 2.59 4.37
N GLY A 132 -24.04 3.14 5.02
CA GLY A 132 -23.28 2.42 6.07
C GLY A 132 -21.83 2.11 5.71
N PHE A 133 -21.39 2.40 4.48
CA PHE A 133 -19.98 2.30 4.12
C PHE A 133 -19.11 3.18 5.03
N GLN A 134 -18.00 2.59 5.45
CA GLN A 134 -16.93 3.24 6.18
C GLN A 134 -15.67 3.22 5.33
N MET A 135 -14.79 4.19 5.57
CA MET A 135 -13.57 4.36 4.81
C MET A 135 -12.42 4.79 5.71
N ALA A 136 -11.21 4.34 5.36
CA ALA A 136 -9.97 4.89 5.85
C ALA A 136 -9.09 5.31 4.66
N ILE A 137 -8.45 6.47 4.78
CA ILE A 137 -7.34 6.86 3.90
C ILE A 137 -6.10 6.12 4.41
N VAL A 138 -5.39 5.42 3.53
CA VAL A 138 -4.23 4.56 3.87
C VAL A 138 -2.94 5.10 3.22
N GLY A 139 -2.01 4.22 2.86
CA GLY A 139 -0.80 4.61 2.15
C GLY A 139 0.08 5.62 2.88
N GLY A 140 0.77 6.47 2.10
CA GLY A 140 1.66 7.51 2.64
C GLY A 140 0.94 8.53 3.52
N TYR A 141 -0.34 8.82 3.23
CA TYR A 141 -1.17 9.74 4.01
C TYR A 141 -1.34 9.23 5.45
N ARG A 142 -1.70 7.96 5.64
CA ARG A 142 -1.90 7.39 7.00
C ARG A 142 -0.61 7.30 7.79
N ARG A 143 0.54 7.17 7.11
CA ARG A 143 1.87 7.24 7.72
C ARG A 143 2.35 8.66 8.05
N GLY A 144 1.52 9.69 7.82
CA GLY A 144 1.82 11.06 8.21
C GLY A 144 2.59 11.88 7.17
N LYS A 145 2.69 11.41 5.91
CA LYS A 145 3.25 12.27 4.86
C LYS A 145 2.41 13.54 4.69
N LYS A 146 3.10 14.67 4.50
CA LYS A 146 2.47 15.97 4.22
C LYS A 146 1.90 16.05 2.81
N GLU A 147 2.48 15.28 1.90
CA GLU A 147 2.04 15.16 0.52
C GLU A 147 2.20 13.71 0.06
N SER A 148 1.31 13.24 -0.83
CA SER A 148 1.26 11.85 -1.32
C SER A 148 1.44 11.80 -2.84
N GLY A 149 1.94 10.69 -3.38
CA GLY A 149 2.04 10.50 -4.84
C GLY A 149 0.74 10.01 -5.48
N ASP A 150 -0.20 9.55 -4.66
CA ASP A 150 -1.51 9.01 -4.98
C ASP A 150 -2.43 9.11 -3.76
N VAL A 151 -3.72 8.85 -3.98
CA VAL A 151 -4.75 8.74 -2.94
C VAL A 151 -5.15 7.28 -2.77
N ASP A 152 -4.78 6.66 -1.66
CA ASP A 152 -5.19 5.29 -1.33
C ASP A 152 -6.34 5.30 -0.32
N VAL A 153 -7.46 4.64 -0.65
CA VAL A 153 -8.62 4.49 0.25
C VAL A 153 -9.10 3.05 0.36
N ILE A 154 -9.34 2.61 1.59
CA ILE A 154 -10.03 1.34 1.87
C ILE A 154 -11.46 1.65 2.27
N LEU A 155 -12.42 1.01 1.60
CA LEU A 155 -13.83 0.99 1.94
C LEU A 155 -14.23 -0.39 2.48
N SER A 156 -15.14 -0.38 3.45
CA SER A 156 -15.76 -1.60 3.98
C SER A 156 -17.16 -1.32 4.48
N HIS A 157 -17.95 -2.38 4.63
CA HIS A 157 -19.31 -2.35 5.14
C HIS A 157 -19.49 -3.47 6.17
N ARG A 158 -20.25 -3.20 7.25
CA ARG A 158 -20.46 -4.20 8.32
C ARG A 158 -21.28 -5.41 7.88
N ASP A 159 -22.21 -5.20 6.96
CA ASP A 159 -22.85 -6.28 6.21
C ASP A 159 -21.95 -6.62 5.01
N GLU A 160 -21.31 -7.81 5.07
CA GLU A 160 -20.37 -8.31 4.06
C GLU A 160 -21.00 -8.50 2.68
N SER A 161 -22.32 -8.67 2.61
CA SER A 161 -22.99 -8.77 1.31
C SER A 161 -22.86 -7.48 0.51
N GLN A 162 -22.78 -6.33 1.19
CA GLN A 162 -22.62 -5.02 0.55
C GLN A 162 -21.23 -4.80 -0.03
N THR A 163 -20.19 -5.50 0.45
CA THR A 163 -18.85 -5.39 -0.15
C THR A 163 -18.67 -6.24 -1.42
N MET A 164 -19.64 -7.10 -1.76
CA MET A 164 -19.52 -8.03 -2.88
C MET A 164 -19.66 -7.30 -4.22
N ASN A 165 -18.63 -7.36 -5.06
CA ASN A 165 -18.54 -6.69 -6.36
C ASN A 165 -18.75 -5.16 -6.33
N MET A 166 -18.80 -4.55 -5.13
CA MET A 166 -19.07 -3.12 -4.92
C MET A 166 -18.15 -2.20 -5.73
N ILE A 167 -16.91 -2.63 -5.98
CA ILE A 167 -15.94 -1.82 -6.72
C ILE A 167 -16.43 -1.46 -8.14
N ASN A 168 -17.20 -2.34 -8.78
CA ASN A 168 -17.73 -2.08 -10.12
C ASN A 168 -18.76 -0.96 -10.09
N ASP A 169 -19.74 -1.05 -9.18
CA ASP A 169 -20.82 -0.08 -9.05
C ASP A 169 -20.28 1.29 -8.61
N LEU A 170 -19.28 1.29 -7.73
CA LEU A 170 -18.60 2.51 -7.29
C LEU A 170 -17.86 3.21 -8.43
N VAL A 171 -17.10 2.47 -9.24
CA VAL A 171 -16.39 3.04 -10.40
C VAL A 171 -17.40 3.61 -11.39
N VAL A 172 -18.48 2.89 -11.72
CA VAL A 172 -19.55 3.39 -12.60
C VAL A 172 -20.18 4.67 -12.06
N SER A 173 -20.47 4.72 -10.75
CA SER A 173 -21.03 5.91 -10.09
C SER A 173 -20.09 7.13 -10.18
N LEU A 174 -18.78 6.92 -10.01
CA LEU A 174 -17.77 7.98 -10.11
C LEU A 174 -17.52 8.43 -11.57
N GLU A 175 -17.57 7.52 -12.53
CA GLU A 175 -17.49 7.83 -13.97
C GLU A 175 -18.70 8.66 -14.43
N GLN A 176 -19.91 8.33 -13.95
CA GLN A 176 -21.14 9.06 -14.25
C GLN A 176 -21.12 10.52 -13.78
N ASP A 177 -20.46 10.80 -12.65
CA ASP A 177 -20.29 12.17 -12.16
C ASP A 177 -19.05 12.88 -12.75
N HIS A 178 -18.37 12.22 -13.68
CA HIS A 178 -17.18 12.68 -14.42
C HIS A 178 -15.94 12.92 -13.54
N LEU A 179 -15.79 12.15 -12.45
CA LEU A 179 -14.64 12.23 -11.55
C LEU A 179 -13.51 11.29 -11.98
N ILE A 180 -13.85 10.16 -12.60
CA ILE A 180 -12.89 9.24 -13.20
C ILE A 180 -12.81 9.51 -14.71
N THR A 181 -11.60 9.75 -15.20
CA THR A 181 -11.33 9.92 -16.63
C THR A 181 -10.82 8.64 -17.29
N HIS A 182 -10.10 7.80 -16.52
CA HIS A 182 -9.53 6.54 -17.00
C HIS A 182 -9.48 5.51 -15.88
N THR A 183 -9.71 4.25 -16.22
CA THR A 183 -9.47 3.11 -15.33
C THR A 183 -8.15 2.45 -15.72
N LEU A 184 -7.17 2.46 -14.80
CA LEU A 184 -5.85 1.87 -14.99
C LEU A 184 -5.87 0.37 -14.71
N SER A 185 -6.60 -0.05 -13.67
CA SER A 185 -6.87 -1.46 -13.44
C SER A 185 -8.14 -1.64 -12.62
N LEU A 186 -8.82 -2.77 -12.81
CA LEU A 186 -10.04 -3.14 -12.08
C LEU A 186 -9.98 -4.62 -11.75
N TRP A 187 -10.10 -4.95 -10.47
CA TRP A 187 -9.94 -6.29 -9.94
C TRP A 187 -11.12 -6.63 -9.04
N THR A 188 -11.77 -7.75 -9.33
CA THR A 188 -12.85 -8.36 -8.53
C THR A 188 -12.41 -9.66 -7.88
N LYS A 189 -11.10 -9.82 -7.66
CA LYS A 189 -10.49 -11.11 -7.31
C LYS A 189 -10.97 -11.63 -5.96
N ASN A 190 -11.27 -10.77 -4.99
CA ASN A 190 -11.78 -11.18 -3.69
C ASN A 190 -13.26 -11.58 -3.77
N SER A 191 -14.07 -10.83 -4.52
CA SER A 191 -15.46 -11.21 -4.78
C SER A 191 -15.58 -12.50 -5.59
N GLU A 192 -14.73 -12.70 -6.60
CA GLU A 192 -14.63 -13.96 -7.38
C GLU A 192 -14.38 -15.20 -6.50
N ARG A 193 -13.79 -15.03 -5.31
CA ARG A 193 -13.57 -16.10 -4.32
C ARG A 193 -14.52 -16.05 -3.13
N GLY A 194 -15.66 -15.36 -3.27
CA GLY A 194 -16.67 -15.26 -2.21
C GLY A 194 -16.18 -14.51 -0.97
N GLN A 195 -15.30 -13.53 -1.15
CA GLN A 195 -14.67 -12.74 -0.08
C GLN A 195 -13.94 -13.57 0.99
N LEU A 196 -13.51 -14.78 0.63
CA LEU A 196 -12.65 -15.58 1.50
C LEU A 196 -11.20 -15.10 1.41
N PRO A 197 -10.41 -15.19 2.49
CA PRO A 197 -8.97 -14.95 2.45
C PRO A 197 -8.28 -15.80 1.40
N LEU A 198 -7.21 -15.27 0.78
CA LEU A 198 -6.50 -15.98 -0.28
C LEU A 198 -5.94 -17.32 0.20
N ALA A 199 -6.42 -18.43 -0.38
CA ALA A 199 -6.02 -19.77 0.02
C ALA A 199 -4.50 -19.96 0.02
N TRP A 200 -3.98 -20.54 1.10
CA TRP A 200 -2.58 -20.96 1.19
C TRP A 200 -2.42 -22.36 0.59
N ARG A 201 -1.56 -22.51 -0.43
CA ARG A 201 -1.37 -23.76 -1.19
C ARG A 201 -0.06 -24.49 -0.89
N GLY A 202 0.55 -24.20 0.26
CA GLY A 202 1.84 -24.78 0.64
C GLY A 202 3.06 -24.06 0.06
N GLU A 203 4.25 -24.46 0.54
CA GLU A 203 5.53 -23.93 0.06
C GLU A 203 5.78 -24.34 -1.40
N GLY A 204 6.31 -23.41 -2.21
CA GLY A 204 6.62 -23.67 -3.62
C GLY A 204 5.44 -23.57 -4.59
N ALA A 205 4.22 -23.34 -4.11
CA ALA A 205 3.10 -22.97 -4.99
C ALA A 205 3.46 -21.71 -5.80
N ARG A 206 3.08 -21.69 -7.09
CA ARG A 206 3.32 -20.53 -7.95
C ARG A 206 2.78 -19.27 -7.27
N ARG A 207 3.65 -18.27 -7.07
CA ARG A 207 3.21 -16.97 -6.57
C ARG A 207 2.27 -16.37 -7.62
N GLY A 208 1.09 -15.94 -7.17
CA GLY A 208 0.24 -15.09 -8.00
C GLY A 208 0.94 -13.77 -8.30
N SER A 209 0.60 -13.14 -9.41
CA SER A 209 1.01 -11.78 -9.72
C SER A 209 0.26 -10.77 -8.83
N GLY A 210 0.94 -9.69 -8.41
CA GLY A 210 0.33 -8.57 -7.69
C GLY A 210 0.62 -8.54 -6.19
N PHE A 211 0.38 -7.37 -5.60
CA PHE A 211 0.62 -7.07 -4.17
C PHE A 211 -0.39 -7.77 -3.24
N ASP A 212 -1.66 -7.80 -3.64
CA ASP A 212 -2.73 -8.54 -2.98
C ASP A 212 -3.85 -8.92 -3.96
N THR A 213 -4.90 -9.51 -3.41
CA THR A 213 -6.08 -9.92 -4.20
C THR A 213 -7.41 -9.40 -3.67
N LEU A 214 -7.40 -8.28 -2.94
CA LEU A 214 -8.61 -7.52 -2.64
C LEU A 214 -9.24 -6.98 -3.93
N ASP A 215 -10.54 -6.69 -3.86
CA ASP A 215 -11.24 -5.98 -4.90
C ASP A 215 -10.74 -4.54 -4.93
N LYS A 216 -10.39 -4.03 -6.10
CA LYS A 216 -9.77 -2.70 -6.22
C LYS A 216 -9.86 -2.12 -7.61
N ALA A 217 -9.88 -0.80 -7.67
CA ALA A 217 -9.73 -0.03 -8.89
C ALA A 217 -8.58 0.97 -8.71
N MET A 218 -7.65 0.99 -9.66
CA MET A 218 -6.66 2.04 -9.79
C MET A 218 -7.13 2.94 -10.91
N VAL A 219 -7.37 4.22 -10.63
CA VAL A 219 -8.06 5.12 -11.56
C VAL A 219 -7.34 6.46 -11.68
N VAL A 220 -7.63 7.17 -12.76
CA VAL A 220 -7.20 8.54 -12.99
C VAL A 220 -8.36 9.48 -12.69
N TRP A 221 -8.18 10.26 -11.64
CA TRP A 221 -9.14 11.22 -11.12
C TRP A 221 -8.90 12.62 -11.68
N GLN A 222 -9.97 13.33 -12.02
CA GLN A 222 -9.92 14.75 -12.34
C GLN A 222 -11.25 15.43 -11.99
N ASP A 223 -11.24 16.35 -11.04
CA ASP A 223 -12.44 17.13 -10.67
C ASP A 223 -12.42 18.51 -11.34
N LYS A 224 -12.87 18.54 -12.60
CA LYS A 224 -12.97 19.79 -13.38
C LYS A 224 -13.98 20.77 -12.82
N LYS A 225 -15.04 20.29 -12.16
CA LYS A 225 -16.09 21.16 -11.60
C LYS A 225 -15.52 22.03 -10.49
N LYS A 226 -14.55 21.51 -9.74
CA LYS A 226 -13.88 22.22 -8.66
C LYS A 226 -12.67 23.05 -9.13
N ALA A 227 -11.79 22.46 -9.92
CA ALA A 227 -10.48 23.04 -10.23
C ALA A 227 -10.36 23.64 -11.64
N GLY A 228 -11.42 23.59 -12.44
CA GLY A 228 -11.43 24.09 -13.82
C GLY A 228 -10.88 23.08 -14.82
N ASP A 229 -10.75 23.51 -16.08
CA ASP A 229 -10.32 22.63 -17.17
C ASP A 229 -8.86 22.15 -17.05
N ASP A 230 -8.03 22.91 -16.32
CA ASP A 230 -6.61 22.63 -16.07
C ASP A 230 -6.37 21.84 -14.76
N ALA A 231 -7.42 21.26 -14.17
CA ALA A 231 -7.31 20.43 -12.98
C ALA A 231 -6.31 19.28 -13.22
N PRO A 232 -5.31 19.05 -12.33
CA PRO A 232 -4.37 17.97 -12.52
C PRO A 232 -5.03 16.59 -12.40
N HIS A 233 -4.55 15.63 -13.18
CA HIS A 233 -4.92 14.23 -13.11
C HIS A 233 -4.22 13.58 -11.92
N ARG A 234 -4.99 13.03 -10.99
CA ARG A 234 -4.47 12.33 -9.80
C ARG A 234 -4.66 10.84 -9.93
N ARG A 235 -3.70 10.05 -9.44
CA ARG A 235 -3.89 8.61 -9.26
C ARG A 235 -4.66 8.37 -7.96
N VAL A 236 -5.71 7.56 -8.04
CA VAL A 236 -6.54 7.17 -6.90
C VAL A 236 -6.71 5.66 -6.91
N ASP A 237 -6.33 5.03 -5.80
CA ASP A 237 -6.46 3.61 -5.57
C ASP A 237 -7.62 3.39 -4.59
N ILE A 238 -8.69 2.76 -5.09
CA ILE A 238 -9.91 2.46 -4.33
C ILE A 238 -9.92 0.97 -4.05
N ILE A 239 -9.95 0.58 -2.78
CA ILE A 239 -9.84 -0.80 -2.33
C ILE A 239 -11.08 -1.17 -1.51
N ILE A 240 -11.67 -2.32 -1.80
CA ILE A 240 -12.77 -2.90 -1.02
C ILE A 240 -12.23 -4.08 -0.21
N SER A 241 -12.49 -4.07 1.09
CA SER A 241 -12.20 -5.20 1.98
C SER A 241 -13.46 -5.60 2.76
N PRO A 242 -13.77 -6.90 2.90
CA PRO A 242 -14.82 -7.33 3.81
C PRO A 242 -14.46 -7.01 5.26
N TRP A 243 -15.47 -6.75 6.08
CA TRP A 243 -15.25 -6.28 7.46
C TRP A 243 -14.42 -7.25 8.30
N LYS A 244 -14.58 -8.56 8.10
CA LYS A 244 -13.80 -9.62 8.78
C LYS A 244 -12.30 -9.61 8.53
N THR A 245 -11.81 -8.87 7.52
CA THR A 245 -10.37 -8.75 7.21
C THR A 245 -9.93 -7.29 7.00
N VAL A 246 -10.71 -6.33 7.48
CA VAL A 246 -10.44 -4.91 7.26
C VAL A 246 -9.17 -4.45 7.98
N GLY A 247 -8.85 -5.02 9.14
CA GLY A 247 -7.62 -4.78 9.87
C GLY A 247 -6.38 -5.27 9.12
N CYS A 248 -6.44 -6.45 8.49
CA CYS A 248 -5.39 -6.95 7.60
C CYS A 248 -5.21 -6.05 6.37
N ALA A 249 -6.31 -5.57 5.79
CA ALA A 249 -6.28 -4.66 4.65
C ALA A 249 -5.66 -3.31 5.03
N LEU A 250 -6.06 -2.71 6.15
CA LEU A 250 -5.47 -1.48 6.68
C LEU A 250 -3.97 -1.64 6.88
N LEU A 251 -3.53 -2.73 7.52
CA LEU A 251 -2.13 -2.98 7.79
C LEU A 251 -1.34 -3.09 6.47
N GLY A 252 -1.85 -3.90 5.54
CA GLY A 252 -1.25 -4.12 4.22
C GLY A 252 -1.10 -2.84 3.40
N TRP A 253 -2.16 -2.05 3.27
CA TRP A 253 -2.17 -0.84 2.44
C TRP A 253 -1.65 0.41 3.15
N SER A 254 -1.47 0.39 4.47
CA SER A 254 -0.81 1.49 5.18
C SER A 254 0.70 1.45 5.03
N GLY A 255 1.33 0.32 4.67
CA GLY A 255 2.77 0.20 4.52
C GLY A 255 3.58 0.53 5.79
N GLY A 256 4.86 0.93 5.71
CA GLY A 256 5.70 1.06 4.51
C GLY A 256 6.21 -0.27 3.93
N THR A 257 6.93 -0.21 2.80
CA THR A 257 7.36 -1.42 2.06
C THR A 257 8.22 -2.35 2.91
N THR A 258 9.17 -1.79 3.67
CA THR A 258 10.05 -2.60 4.52
C THR A 258 9.29 -3.12 5.74
N PHE A 259 8.42 -2.31 6.35
CA PHE A 259 7.54 -2.73 7.44
C PHE A 259 6.72 -3.95 7.04
N GLU A 260 6.06 -3.90 5.89
CA GLU A 260 5.23 -4.99 5.38
C GLU A 260 6.03 -6.25 5.04
N ARG A 261 7.24 -6.08 4.47
CA ARG A 261 8.16 -7.20 4.21
C ARG A 261 8.54 -7.91 5.51
N ASP A 262 8.86 -7.13 6.54
CA ASP A 262 9.31 -7.63 7.82
C ASP A 262 8.18 -8.26 8.62
N LEU A 263 6.98 -7.67 8.58
CA LEU A 263 5.77 -8.27 9.15
C LEU A 263 5.46 -9.63 8.52
N ARG A 264 5.51 -9.74 7.19
CA ARG A 264 5.28 -11.01 6.48
C ARG A 264 6.34 -12.05 6.82
N ARG A 265 7.60 -11.62 6.96
CA ARG A 265 8.71 -12.47 7.40
C ARG A 265 8.51 -12.95 8.83
N TYR A 266 8.16 -12.07 9.76
CA TYR A 266 7.82 -12.39 11.14
C TYR A 266 6.67 -13.39 11.22
N CYS A 267 5.56 -13.14 10.53
CA CYS A 267 4.44 -14.07 10.47
C CYS A 267 4.88 -15.46 9.99
N LYS A 268 5.73 -15.52 8.96
CA LYS A 268 6.24 -16.78 8.42
C LYS A 268 7.15 -17.51 9.42
N GLN A 269 8.16 -16.82 9.95
CA GLN A 269 9.26 -17.42 10.70
C GLN A 269 8.89 -17.67 12.17
N GLU A 270 8.24 -16.70 12.81
CA GLU A 270 7.98 -16.74 14.25
C GLU A 270 6.60 -17.29 14.60
N LYS A 271 5.63 -17.20 13.68
CA LYS A 271 4.23 -17.58 13.95
C LYS A 271 3.75 -18.77 13.13
N GLY A 272 4.48 -19.19 12.10
CA GLY A 272 3.99 -20.22 11.17
C GLY A 272 2.71 -19.78 10.44
N LEU A 273 2.56 -18.48 10.19
CA LEU A 273 1.40 -17.85 9.57
C LEU A 273 1.75 -17.27 8.19
N LYS A 274 0.77 -17.24 7.29
CA LYS A 274 0.83 -16.50 6.03
C LYS A 274 -0.08 -15.27 6.17
N PHE A 275 0.52 -14.09 6.10
CA PHE A 275 -0.18 -12.80 6.07
C PHE A 275 -0.19 -12.21 4.65
N ASP A 276 -1.31 -11.58 4.28
CA ASP A 276 -1.46 -10.57 3.23
C ASP A 276 -2.73 -9.73 3.51
N SER A 277 -2.99 -8.72 2.68
CA SER A 277 -4.11 -7.77 2.86
C SER A 277 -5.50 -8.43 2.86
N SER A 278 -5.63 -9.68 2.40
CA SER A 278 -6.91 -10.42 2.44
C SER A 278 -7.08 -11.32 3.67
N GLY A 279 -6.11 -11.37 4.58
CA GLY A 279 -6.22 -12.09 5.85
C GLY A 279 -5.05 -13.01 6.20
N ILE A 280 -5.18 -13.74 7.30
CA ILE A 280 -4.13 -14.57 7.91
C ILE A 280 -4.48 -16.05 7.83
N ARG A 281 -3.52 -16.89 7.47
CA ARG A 281 -3.72 -18.34 7.36
C ARG A 281 -2.62 -19.11 8.08
N ARG A 282 -2.96 -20.24 8.69
CA ARG A 282 -1.96 -21.18 9.20
C ARG A 282 -1.20 -21.79 8.03
N ARG A 283 0.13 -21.87 8.15
CA ARG A 283 0.95 -22.48 7.10
C ARG A 283 0.86 -24.01 7.09
N SER A 284 0.47 -24.62 8.22
CA SER A 284 0.34 -26.07 8.41
C SER A 284 -0.78 -26.68 7.57
N ASP A 285 -1.94 -26.04 7.52
CA ASP A 285 -3.17 -26.59 6.94
C ASP A 285 -3.93 -25.59 6.05
N GLY A 286 -3.48 -24.33 5.99
CA GLY A 286 -4.12 -23.26 5.21
C GLY A 286 -5.39 -22.70 5.83
N THR A 287 -5.77 -23.12 7.03
CA THR A 287 -6.95 -22.62 7.73
C THR A 287 -6.86 -21.12 7.97
N TRP A 288 -7.97 -20.42 7.75
CA TRP A 288 -8.07 -19.01 8.08
C TRP A 288 -7.99 -18.81 9.60
N VAL A 289 -7.28 -17.77 10.01
CA VAL A 289 -7.16 -17.34 11.40
C VAL A 289 -7.82 -15.97 11.50
N ASP A 290 -8.94 -15.93 12.23
CA ASP A 290 -9.61 -14.69 12.59
C ASP A 290 -8.97 -14.10 13.85
N PHE A 291 -8.23 -13.01 13.69
CA PHE A 291 -7.74 -12.20 14.80
C PHE A 291 -8.57 -10.94 15.02
N GLU A 292 -9.48 -10.60 14.10
CA GLU A 292 -10.19 -9.33 14.12
C GLU A 292 -11.50 -9.41 14.91
N SER A 293 -12.09 -10.61 14.99
CA SER A 293 -13.24 -10.89 15.86
C SER A 293 -12.82 -11.29 17.27
N HIS A 294 -13.61 -10.86 18.26
CA HIS A 294 -13.61 -11.51 19.58
C HIS A 294 -14.68 -12.59 19.63
N TYR A 295 -14.49 -13.58 20.49
CA TYR A 295 -15.46 -14.65 20.71
C TYR A 295 -15.96 -14.56 22.14
N THR A 296 -17.20 -14.11 22.34
CA THR A 296 -17.86 -14.16 23.65
C THR A 296 -18.60 -15.47 23.79
N ALA A 297 -18.61 -16.08 24.98
CA ALA A 297 -19.51 -17.19 25.26
C ALA A 297 -20.94 -16.77 24.91
N SER A 298 -21.64 -17.53 24.05
CA SER A 298 -23.08 -17.35 23.90
C SER A 298 -23.75 -17.86 25.17
N ASP A 299 -24.81 -17.17 25.59
CA ASP A 299 -25.83 -17.76 26.44
C ASP A 299 -26.70 -18.67 25.56
N GLU A 300 -26.20 -19.85 25.13
CA GLU A 300 -27.05 -20.98 24.69
C GLU A 300 -26.25 -22.26 24.32
N GLY A 301 -26.40 -23.31 25.16
CA GLY A 301 -26.43 -24.73 24.78
C GLY A 301 -25.13 -25.47 24.40
N PRO A 302 -24.89 -26.72 24.87
CA PRO A 302 -23.71 -27.51 24.49
C PRO A 302 -23.91 -28.21 23.14
N GLY A 303 -23.05 -27.92 22.13
CA GLY A 303 -23.07 -28.67 20.85
C GLY A 303 -22.27 -28.08 19.68
N HIS A 304 -21.85 -26.84 19.79
CA HIS A 304 -20.75 -26.18 19.09
C HIS A 304 -20.16 -25.24 20.15
N ASP A 305 -18.93 -24.74 20.05
CA ASP A 305 -18.39 -23.87 21.12
C ASP A 305 -19.20 -22.57 21.34
N GLY A 306 -20.25 -22.34 20.55
CA GLY A 306 -21.38 -21.46 20.84
C GLY A 306 -21.07 -19.98 20.65
N ARG A 307 -19.79 -19.61 20.63
CA ARG A 307 -19.36 -18.22 20.64
C ARG A 307 -19.69 -17.54 19.33
N CYS A 308 -20.57 -16.54 19.39
CA CYS A 308 -20.78 -15.65 18.26
C CYS A 308 -19.53 -14.76 18.08
N PRO A 309 -18.96 -14.69 16.86
CA PRO A 309 -17.91 -13.72 16.59
C PRO A 309 -18.49 -12.31 16.76
N GLN A 310 -17.79 -11.49 17.54
CA GLN A 310 -18.03 -10.06 17.66
C GLN A 310 -17.00 -9.33 16.81
N PRO A 311 -17.41 -8.83 15.63
CA PRO A 311 -16.52 -8.08 14.76
C PRO A 311 -15.97 -6.84 15.45
N ALA A 312 -14.85 -6.31 14.96
CA ALA A 312 -14.31 -5.07 15.48
C ALA A 312 -15.33 -3.92 15.38
N PRO A 313 -15.45 -3.07 16.42
CA PRO A 313 -16.38 -1.94 16.41
C PRO A 313 -15.99 -0.87 15.39
N ASP A 314 -14.72 -0.79 14.98
CA ASP A 314 -14.23 0.14 13.97
C ASP A 314 -12.95 -0.43 13.31
N MET A 315 -12.52 0.18 12.21
CA MET A 315 -11.38 -0.33 11.45
C MET A 315 -10.06 -0.25 12.23
N ASP A 316 -9.85 0.80 13.05
CA ASP A 316 -8.62 0.94 13.84
C ASP A 316 -8.53 -0.15 14.92
N THR A 317 -9.65 -0.50 15.55
CA THR A 317 -9.74 -1.61 16.48
C THR A 317 -9.46 -2.94 15.77
N ALA A 318 -9.96 -3.12 14.54
CA ALA A 318 -9.66 -4.31 13.74
C ALA A 318 -8.15 -4.47 13.52
N GLU A 319 -7.47 -3.40 13.09
CA GLU A 319 -6.00 -3.41 12.93
C GLU A 319 -5.27 -3.69 14.24
N ARG A 320 -5.68 -3.05 15.35
CA ARG A 320 -5.09 -3.29 16.68
C ARG A 320 -5.20 -4.76 17.11
N ARG A 321 -6.35 -5.39 16.86
CA ARG A 321 -6.57 -6.81 17.15
C ARG A 321 -5.69 -7.72 16.29
N VAL A 322 -5.38 -7.34 15.04
CA VAL A 322 -4.37 -8.08 14.24
C VAL A 322 -2.99 -8.06 14.90
N PHE A 323 -2.53 -6.90 15.39
CA PHE A 323 -1.26 -6.82 16.14
C PHE A 323 -1.29 -7.68 17.41
N GLU A 324 -2.38 -7.60 18.18
CA GLU A 324 -2.58 -8.40 19.39
C GLU A 324 -2.55 -9.90 19.09
N GLY A 325 -3.28 -10.37 18.08
CA GLY A 325 -3.30 -11.77 17.65
C GLY A 325 -1.93 -12.26 17.15
N LEU A 326 -1.13 -11.37 16.56
CA LEU A 326 0.26 -11.64 16.20
C LEU A 326 1.21 -11.57 17.39
N GLY A 327 0.78 -11.15 18.58
CA GLY A 327 1.62 -10.96 19.76
C GLY A 327 2.64 -9.84 19.58
N LEU A 328 2.29 -8.80 18.82
CA LEU A 328 3.09 -7.62 18.57
C LEU A 328 2.52 -6.42 19.34
N THR A 329 3.41 -5.57 19.86
CA THR A 329 2.99 -4.24 20.32
C THR A 329 2.45 -3.46 19.13
N TRP A 330 1.24 -2.90 19.26
CA TRP A 330 0.69 -2.03 18.23
C TRP A 330 1.60 -0.82 18.01
N ARG A 331 1.88 -0.53 16.74
CA ARG A 331 2.64 0.64 16.31
C ARG A 331 1.73 1.60 15.58
N ASP A 332 1.79 2.86 15.93
CA ASP A 332 1.03 3.88 15.21
C ASP A 332 1.45 3.89 13.74
N PRO A 333 0.54 4.08 12.77
CA PRO A 333 0.91 4.13 11.36
C PRO A 333 2.07 5.10 11.04
N THR A 334 2.20 6.20 11.78
CA THR A 334 3.31 7.16 11.65
C THR A 334 4.68 6.59 12.06
N GLU A 335 4.70 5.52 12.86
CA GLU A 335 5.92 4.80 13.27
C GLU A 335 6.32 3.71 12.26
N ARG A 336 5.50 3.47 11.21
CA ARG A 336 5.72 2.39 10.21
C ARG A 336 6.43 2.91 8.96
N CYS A 337 7.12 4.04 9.07
CA CYS A 337 7.86 4.71 7.99
C CYS A 337 9.22 4.05 7.74
N THR A 338 9.23 2.75 7.43
CA THR A 338 10.44 2.02 7.07
C THR A 338 10.40 1.65 5.59
N GLY A 339 11.40 2.14 4.84
CA GLY A 339 11.46 2.03 3.38
C GLY A 339 11.37 3.39 2.70
#